data_AF-A0A0R3PQC3-F1
#
_entry.id   AF-A0A0R3PQC3-F1
#
_cell.length_a   1.000
_cell.length_b   1.000
_cell.length_c   1.000
_cell.angle_alpha   90.00
_cell.angle_beta   90.00
_cell.angle_gamma   90.00
#
_symmetry.space_group_name_H-M   'P 1'
#
loop_
_entity.id
_entity.type
_entity.pdbx_description
1 polymer ?
#
loop_
_entity_poly.entity_id
_entity_poly.type
_entity_poly.pdbx_seq_one_letter_code
_entity_poly.pdbx_strand_id
1 'polypeptide(L)'
;MRYYESYVTAMYLATKIMYVGNILTNLVLVNKFLETDDYSIYGLGVLRDLMFGRTWMESGNFPRVTLCDFEVRVLGNNQRHSVQCVLVINIFNEKIFILIWLWFSLLFVASTLDMLYWFSISMFHRDRFRFVLRHLELTFDPDKPELFRKEKRKQVEHFLRTYLKVDGVLVLRMIALHAGVMFCTEITDALWKRYLSQHPENLIDEDSSLLNFARYRANFLCV
;
A
#
# COMPACT_ATOMS: atom_id res chain seq x y z
N MET A 1 20.46 -0.79 -18.43
CA MET A 1 19.37 -0.99 -17.45
C MET A 1 18.71 -2.34 -17.74
N ARG A 2 18.81 -3.31 -16.81
CA ARG A 2 18.22 -4.65 -16.94
C ARG A 2 16.77 -4.64 -16.46
N TYR A 3 15.82 -4.53 -17.38
CA TYR A 3 14.37 -4.49 -17.09
C TYR A 3 13.81 -5.76 -16.43
N TYR A 4 14.54 -6.88 -16.44
CA TYR A 4 14.06 -8.17 -15.92
C TYR A 4 14.32 -8.41 -14.42
N GLU A 5 15.08 -7.54 -13.75
CA GLU A 5 15.55 -7.79 -12.36
C GLU A 5 14.66 -7.18 -11.27
N SER A 6 13.61 -6.44 -11.67
CA SER A 6 12.72 -5.72 -10.76
C SER A 6 11.25 -5.80 -11.18
N TYR A 7 10.86 -6.85 -11.93
CA TYR A 7 9.55 -6.94 -12.54
C TYR A 7 8.44 -7.12 -11.50
N VAL A 8 8.65 -8.01 -10.52
CA VAL A 8 7.66 -8.28 -9.47
C VAL A 8 7.45 -7.02 -8.62
N THR A 9 8.55 -6.35 -8.26
CA THR A 9 8.50 -5.09 -7.51
C THR A 9 7.78 -3.99 -8.29
N ALA A 10 8.08 -3.85 -9.58
CA ALA A 10 7.43 -2.84 -10.43
C ALA A 10 5.93 -3.10 -10.56
N MET A 11 5.53 -4.36 -10.78
CA MET A 11 4.11 -4.74 -10.82
C MET A 11 3.40 -4.44 -9.50
N TYR A 12 4.00 -4.81 -8.36
CA TYR A 12 3.42 -4.56 -7.05
C TYR A 12 3.21 -3.06 -6.79
N LEU A 13 4.21 -2.23 -7.09
CA LEU A 13 4.09 -0.77 -6.96
C LEU A 13 3.04 -0.20 -7.93
N ALA A 14 2.98 -0.68 -9.17
CA ALA A 14 1.97 -0.28 -10.14
C ALA A 14 0.55 -0.61 -9.66
N THR A 15 0.34 -1.79 -9.07
CA THR A 15 -0.95 -2.17 -8.49
C THR A 15 -1.34 -1.23 -7.34
N LYS A 16 -0.41 -0.87 -6.45
CA LYS A 16 -0.67 0.09 -5.37
C LYS A 16 -1.05 1.48 -5.90
N ILE A 17 -0.37 1.95 -6.94
CA ILE A 17 -0.72 3.20 -7.64
C ILE A 17 -2.12 3.11 -8.23
N MET A 18 -2.47 1.98 -8.86
CA MET A 18 -3.81 1.75 -9.42
C MET A 18 -4.90 1.76 -8.34
N TYR A 19 -4.64 1.24 -7.14
CA TYR A 19 -5.59 1.33 -6.02
C TYR A 19 -5.83 2.78 -5.59
N VAL A 20 -4.77 3.58 -5.43
CA VAL A 20 -4.89 5.00 -5.09
C VAL A 20 -5.63 5.75 -6.20
N GLY A 21 -5.31 5.48 -7.47
CA GLY A 21 -6.00 6.05 -8.63
C GLY A 21 -7.48 5.68 -8.70
N ASN A 22 -7.84 4.44 -8.35
CA ASN A 22 -9.22 3.99 -8.28
C ASN A 22 -10.00 4.78 -7.21
N ILE A 23 -9.44 4.90 -6.01
CA ILE A 23 -10.08 5.68 -4.93
C ILE A 23 -10.21 7.16 -5.33
N LEU A 24 -9.17 7.74 -5.94
CA LEU A 24 -9.22 9.12 -6.44
C LEU A 24 -10.31 9.30 -7.50
N THR A 25 -10.44 8.35 -8.43
CA THR A 25 -11.47 8.38 -9.48
C THR A 25 -12.87 8.32 -8.86
N ASN A 26 -13.09 7.46 -7.86
CA ASN A 26 -14.36 7.41 -7.12
C ASN A 26 -14.64 8.73 -6.39
N LEU A 27 -13.63 9.36 -5.79
CA LEU A 27 -13.78 10.63 -5.10
C LEU A 27 -14.14 11.77 -6.08
N VAL A 28 -13.54 11.78 -7.28
CA VAL A 28 -13.89 12.71 -8.37
C VAL A 28 -15.28 12.43 -8.91
N LEU A 29 -15.66 11.16 -9.08
CA LEU A 29 -16.98 10.77 -9.56
C LEU A 29 -18.08 11.22 -8.60
N VAL A 30 -17.85 11.05 -7.28
CA VAL A 30 -18.75 11.59 -6.25
C VAL A 30 -18.81 13.11 -6.34
N ASN A 31 -17.67 13.81 -6.44
CA ASN A 31 -17.68 15.27 -6.56
C ASN A 31 -18.44 15.76 -7.81
N LYS A 32 -18.32 15.05 -8.93
CA LYS A 32 -19.02 15.36 -10.18
C LYS A 32 -20.51 15.03 -10.12
N PHE A 33 -20.90 13.90 -9.52
CA PHE A 33 -22.30 13.50 -9.39
C PHE A 33 -23.12 14.49 -8.54
N LEU A 34 -22.47 15.14 -7.57
CA LEU A 34 -23.11 16.11 -6.69
C LEU A 34 -23.13 17.54 -7.23
N GLU A 35 -22.53 17.77 -8.41
CA GLU A 35 -22.61 18.99 -9.24
C GLU A 35 -22.83 20.27 -8.42
N THR A 36 -21.90 20.54 -7.50
CA THR A 36 -22.01 21.71 -6.61
C THR A 36 -21.28 22.88 -7.24
N ASP A 37 -22.04 23.81 -7.84
CA ASP A 37 -21.51 25.01 -8.48
C ASP A 37 -20.73 25.93 -7.52
N ASP A 38 -20.97 25.83 -6.20
CA ASP A 38 -20.34 26.69 -5.18
C ASP A 38 -19.07 26.09 -4.52
N TYR A 39 -18.79 24.79 -4.66
CA TYR A 39 -17.68 24.13 -3.95
C TYR A 39 -16.78 23.32 -4.88
N SER A 40 -15.50 23.74 -5.00
CA SER A 40 -14.47 23.00 -5.76
C SER A 40 -14.25 21.57 -5.25
N ILE A 41 -14.41 21.33 -3.93
CA ILE A 41 -14.36 20.01 -3.30
C ILE A 41 -15.55 19.90 -2.35
N TYR A 42 -16.58 19.15 -2.76
CA TYR A 42 -17.84 18.98 -2.03
C TYR A 42 -17.62 18.67 -0.53
N GLY A 43 -16.87 17.63 -0.20
CA GLY A 43 -16.83 17.18 1.19
C GLY A 43 -16.00 18.04 2.15
N LEU A 44 -15.04 18.83 1.67
CA LEU A 44 -14.37 19.84 2.51
C LEU A 44 -15.31 21.03 2.79
N GLY A 45 -16.11 21.44 1.79
CA GLY A 45 -17.13 22.46 1.96
C GLY A 45 -18.20 22.05 2.96
N VAL A 46 -18.74 20.84 2.82
CA VAL A 46 -19.79 20.30 3.72
C VAL A 46 -19.26 20.06 5.14
N LEU A 47 -18.04 19.55 5.30
CA LEU A 47 -17.45 19.37 6.63
C LEU A 47 -17.24 20.71 7.34
N ARG A 48 -16.80 21.73 6.60
CA ARG A 48 -16.65 23.10 7.10
C ARG A 48 -18.00 23.66 7.55
N ASP A 49 -19.03 23.56 6.71
CA ASP A 49 -20.35 24.10 7.02
C ASP A 49 -21.00 23.38 8.21
N LEU A 50 -20.77 22.07 8.36
CA LEU A 50 -21.18 21.30 9.53
C LEU A 50 -20.46 21.74 10.81
N MET A 51 -19.15 22.02 10.74
CA MET A 51 -18.38 22.53 11.89
C MET A 51 -18.82 23.93 12.31
N PHE A 52 -19.23 24.79 11.36
CA PHE A 52 -19.73 26.13 11.65
C PHE A 52 -21.24 26.18 11.93
N GLY A 53 -21.92 25.04 11.96
CA GLY A 53 -23.35 24.95 12.28
C GLY A 53 -24.28 25.59 11.24
N ARG A 54 -23.81 25.78 10.00
CA ARG A 54 -24.65 26.34 8.92
C ARG A 54 -25.66 25.30 8.46
N THR A 55 -26.91 25.71 8.34
CA THR A 55 -28.01 24.80 7.96
C THR A 55 -28.18 24.75 6.44
N TRP A 56 -28.73 23.64 5.95
CA TRP A 56 -29.08 23.40 4.53
C TRP A 56 -29.92 24.52 3.88
N MET A 57 -30.72 25.28 4.67
CA MET A 57 -31.49 26.41 4.16
C MET A 57 -30.59 27.59 3.73
N GLU A 58 -29.40 27.70 4.31
CA GLU A 58 -28.42 28.74 3.97
C GLU A 58 -27.42 28.29 2.90
N SER A 59 -27.17 26.97 2.76
CA SER A 59 -26.23 26.45 1.76
C SER A 59 -26.85 26.13 0.41
N GLY A 60 -28.19 26.04 0.32
CA GLY A 60 -28.91 25.78 -0.95
C GLY A 60 -28.71 24.37 -1.53
N ASN A 61 -27.81 23.57 -0.96
CA ASN A 61 -27.51 22.22 -1.42
C ASN A 61 -28.59 21.24 -0.96
N PHE A 62 -29.11 20.45 -1.91
CA PHE A 62 -30.14 19.44 -1.69
C PHE A 62 -31.45 20.00 -1.06
N PRO A 63 -32.34 20.66 -1.85
CA PRO A 63 -33.60 21.19 -1.35
C PRO A 63 -34.54 20.07 -0.86
N ARG A 64 -35.05 20.21 0.36
CA ARG A 64 -36.04 19.28 0.95
C ARG A 64 -37.47 19.64 0.57
N VAL A 65 -37.68 20.86 0.13
CA VAL A 65 -38.96 21.42 -0.29
C VAL A 65 -38.75 22.10 -1.63
N THR A 66 -39.59 21.78 -2.62
CA THR A 66 -39.55 22.37 -3.95
C THR A 66 -40.95 22.81 -4.38
N LEU A 67 -41.04 23.81 -5.25
CA LEU A 67 -42.30 24.19 -5.91
C LEU A 67 -42.37 23.43 -7.23
N CYS A 68 -43.47 22.71 -7.44
CA CYS A 68 -43.72 21.99 -8.68
C CYS A 68 -44.89 22.66 -9.41
N ASP A 69 -44.64 23.06 -10.66
CA ASP A 69 -45.64 23.68 -11.52
C ASP A 69 -46.35 22.62 -12.35
N PHE A 70 -47.68 22.62 -12.25
CA PHE A 70 -48.55 21.76 -13.05
C PHE A 70 -49.39 22.60 -13.99
N GLU A 71 -49.45 22.20 -15.26
CA GLU A 71 -50.30 22.84 -16.26
C GLU A 71 -51.61 22.04 -16.40
N VAL A 72 -52.75 22.68 -16.15
CA VAL A 72 -54.08 22.07 -16.30
C VAL A 72 -54.83 22.80 -17.39
N ARG A 73 -55.41 22.05 -18.34
CA ARG A 73 -56.22 22.58 -19.45
C ARG A 73 -57.68 22.68 -19.04
N VAL A 74 -58.24 23.89 -19.05
CA VAL A 74 -59.67 24.14 -18.79
C VAL A 74 -60.23 25.03 -19.91
N LEU A 75 -61.27 24.55 -20.60
CA LEU A 75 -62.00 25.24 -21.68
C LEU A 75 -61.12 26.04 -22.67
N GLY A 76 -60.13 25.38 -23.28
CA GLY A 76 -59.29 25.99 -24.32
C GLY A 76 -58.17 26.91 -23.81
N ASN A 77 -58.02 27.07 -22.50
CA ASN A 77 -56.94 27.84 -21.87
C ASN A 77 -56.07 26.94 -20.97
N ASN A 78 -54.76 27.16 -20.96
CA ASN A 78 -53.80 26.39 -20.17
C ASN A 78 -53.44 27.20 -18.91
N GLN A 79 -53.90 26.75 -17.75
CA GLN A 79 -53.68 27.44 -16.46
C GLN A 79 -52.55 26.75 -15.69
N ARG A 80 -51.60 27.53 -15.16
CA ARG A 80 -50.49 27.02 -14.36
C ARG A 80 -50.82 27.14 -12.88
N HIS A 81 -50.63 26.04 -12.14
CA HIS A 81 -50.76 25.99 -10.69
C HIS A 81 -49.46 25.49 -10.07
N SER A 82 -48.96 26.19 -9.05
CA SER A 82 -47.78 25.81 -8.29
C SER A 82 -48.18 25.17 -6.97
N VAL A 83 -47.61 24.01 -6.66
CA VAL A 83 -47.81 23.33 -5.37
C VAL A 83 -46.48 23.06 -4.68
N GLN A 84 -46.50 22.98 -3.36
CA GLN A 84 -45.32 22.65 -2.57
C GLN A 84 -45.15 21.14 -2.47
N CYS A 85 -44.01 20.63 -2.94
CA CYS A 85 -43.60 19.23 -2.86
C CYS A 85 -42.51 19.05 -1.79
N VAL A 86 -42.53 17.91 -1.09
CA VAL A 86 -41.50 17.54 -0.12
C VAL A 86 -40.67 16.39 -0.68
N LEU A 87 -39.36 16.59 -0.80
CA LEU A 87 -38.41 15.62 -1.33
C LEU A 87 -37.73 14.85 -0.19
N VAL A 88 -38.45 13.89 0.38
CA VAL A 88 -37.97 13.08 1.51
C VAL A 88 -36.74 12.24 1.14
N ILE A 89 -36.55 11.89 -0.14
CA ILE A 89 -35.36 11.16 -0.59
C ILE A 89 -34.07 11.96 -0.39
N ASN A 90 -34.16 13.29 -0.43
CA ASN A 90 -32.99 14.15 -0.43
C ASN A 90 -32.30 14.23 0.93
N ILE A 91 -33.06 14.09 2.03
CA ILE A 91 -32.50 14.03 3.38
C ILE A 91 -31.66 12.75 3.59
N PHE A 92 -32.02 11.65 2.92
CA PHE A 92 -31.21 10.42 2.97
C PHE A 92 -29.95 10.55 2.15
N ASN A 93 -30.06 11.08 0.93
CA ASN A 93 -28.93 11.35 0.05
C ASN A 93 -27.88 12.25 0.73
N GLU A 94 -28.33 13.33 1.39
CA GLU A 94 -27.46 14.24 2.17
C GLU A 94 -26.57 13.46 3.14
N LYS A 95 -27.11 12.49 3.89
CA LYS A 95 -26.34 11.74 4.89
C LYS A 95 -25.46 10.65 4.28
N ILE A 96 -25.97 9.93 3.28
CA ILE A 96 -25.24 8.84 2.62
C ILE A 96 -24.01 9.39 1.89
N PHE A 97 -24.13 10.51 1.18
CA PHE A 97 -23.00 11.09 0.44
C PHE A 97 -21.89 11.62 1.36
N ILE A 98 -22.26 12.20 2.52
CA ILE A 98 -21.28 12.61 3.54
C ILE A 98 -20.52 11.39 4.09
N LEU A 99 -21.23 10.31 4.42
CA LEU A 99 -20.61 9.08 4.92
C LEU A 99 -19.68 8.45 3.87
N ILE A 100 -20.13 8.36 2.62
CA ILE A 100 -19.34 7.82 1.51
C ILE A 100 -18.08 8.66 1.27
N TRP A 101 -18.20 9.99 1.26
CA TRP A 101 -17.06 10.88 1.05
C TRP A 101 -16.03 10.76 2.18
N LEU A 102 -16.47 10.71 3.43
CA LEU A 102 -15.59 10.52 4.60
C LEU A 102 -14.90 9.15 4.54
N TRP A 103 -15.62 8.10 4.16
CA TRP A 103 -15.09 6.76 3.99
C TRP A 103 -14.00 6.69 2.90
N PHE A 104 -14.29 7.22 1.69
CA PHE A 104 -13.29 7.23 0.61
C PHE A 104 -12.08 8.10 0.95
N SER A 105 -12.27 9.22 1.67
CA SER A 105 -11.16 10.05 2.13
C SER A 105 -10.24 9.30 3.11
N LEU A 106 -10.81 8.54 4.06
CA LEU A 106 -10.04 7.69 4.96
C LEU A 106 -9.27 6.60 4.19
N LEU A 107 -9.94 5.91 3.27
CA LEU A 107 -9.31 4.89 2.42
C LEU A 107 -8.19 5.48 1.55
N PHE A 108 -8.37 6.70 1.04
CA PHE A 108 -7.37 7.39 0.24
C PHE A 108 -6.10 7.67 1.06
N VAL A 109 -6.25 8.20 2.27
CA VAL A 109 -5.12 8.48 3.18
C VAL A 109 -4.41 7.17 3.55
N ALA A 110 -5.15 6.16 4.01
CA ALA A 110 -4.56 4.87 4.40
C ALA A 110 -3.82 4.21 3.23
N SER A 111 -4.43 4.17 2.04
CA SER A 111 -3.83 3.56 0.85
C SER A 111 -2.59 4.33 0.35
N THR A 112 -2.62 5.67 0.45
CA THR A 112 -1.48 6.50 0.08
C THR A 112 -0.31 6.30 1.03
N LEU A 113 -0.56 6.24 2.35
CA LEU A 113 0.49 5.96 3.34
C LEU A 113 1.11 4.58 3.14
N ASP A 114 0.30 3.56 2.89
CA ASP A 114 0.79 2.21 2.59
C ASP A 114 1.63 2.20 1.29
N MET A 115 1.16 2.85 0.22
CA MET A 115 1.91 2.97 -1.02
C MET A 115 3.26 3.67 -0.80
N LEU A 116 3.29 4.79 -0.06
CA LEU A 116 4.52 5.54 0.24
C LEU A 116 5.49 4.73 1.09
N TYR A 117 4.99 3.98 2.08
CA TYR A 117 5.80 3.08 2.90
C TYR A 117 6.48 2.02 2.03
N TRP A 118 5.71 1.33 1.18
CA TRP A 118 6.24 0.31 0.27
C TRP A 118 7.17 0.88 -0.80
N PHE A 119 6.89 2.09 -1.29
CA PHE A 119 7.76 2.78 -2.24
C PHE A 119 9.11 3.13 -1.61
N SER A 120 9.09 3.74 -0.42
CA SER A 120 10.29 4.11 0.34
C SER A 120 11.17 2.88 0.60
N ILE A 121 10.61 1.83 1.20
CA ILE A 121 11.37 0.65 1.61
C ILE A 121 11.94 -0.15 0.43
N SER A 122 11.30 -0.07 -0.73
CA SER A 122 11.74 -0.75 -1.95
C SER A 122 12.82 0.05 -2.70
N MET A 123 12.71 1.38 -2.71
CA MET A 123 13.67 2.27 -3.36
C MET A 123 15.00 2.33 -2.57
N PHE A 124 14.95 2.48 -1.25
CA PHE A 124 16.16 2.65 -0.43
C PHE A 124 16.96 1.34 -0.30
N HIS A 125 18.16 1.31 -0.88
CA HIS A 125 19.09 0.18 -0.73
C HIS A 125 19.51 -0.05 0.73
N ARG A 126 19.67 1.04 1.51
CA ARG A 126 20.04 0.95 2.93
C ARG A 126 19.03 0.14 3.76
N ASP A 127 17.74 0.29 3.50
CA ASP A 127 16.70 -0.43 4.25
C ASP A 127 16.62 -1.90 3.85
N ARG A 128 16.80 -2.20 2.55
CA ARG A 128 16.94 -3.57 2.04
C ARG A 128 18.14 -4.28 2.66
N PHE A 129 19.28 -3.62 2.66
CA PHE A 129 20.50 -4.13 3.29
C PHE A 129 20.32 -4.37 4.79
N ARG A 130 19.78 -3.39 5.52
CA ARG A 130 19.56 -3.50 6.96
C ARG A 130 18.58 -4.62 7.32
N PHE A 131 17.54 -4.82 6.52
CA PHE A 131 16.57 -5.90 6.72
C PHE A 131 17.25 -7.26 6.63
N VAL A 132 17.97 -7.53 5.53
CA VAL A 132 18.64 -8.83 5.35
C VAL A 132 19.77 -9.00 6.36
N LEU A 133 20.59 -7.98 6.59
CA LEU A 133 21.66 -8.03 7.61
C LEU A 133 21.12 -8.41 8.98
N ARG A 134 20.00 -7.83 9.42
CA ARG A 134 19.39 -8.15 10.72
C ARG A 134 18.93 -9.61 10.79
N HIS A 135 18.37 -10.16 9.71
CA HIS A 135 17.92 -11.56 9.68
C HIS A 135 19.09 -12.54 9.71
N LEU A 136 20.21 -12.19 9.07
CA LEU A 136 21.42 -13.00 9.17
C LEU A 136 22.15 -12.84 10.51
N GLU A 137 22.17 -11.64 11.11
CA GLU A 137 22.78 -11.41 12.43
C GLU A 137 22.11 -12.23 13.53
N LEU A 138 20.82 -12.55 13.40
CA LEU A 138 20.11 -13.45 14.33
C LEU A 138 20.61 -14.91 14.27
N THR A 139 21.26 -15.30 13.19
CA THR A 139 21.77 -16.66 12.98
C THR A 139 23.27 -16.78 13.29
N PHE A 140 23.98 -15.66 13.46
CA PHE A 140 25.44 -15.67 13.66
C PHE A 140 25.84 -15.56 15.14
N ASP A 141 26.88 -16.31 15.51
CA ASP A 141 27.45 -16.29 16.86
C ASP A 141 28.06 -14.91 17.22
N PRO A 142 27.83 -14.42 18.46
CA PRO A 142 28.25 -13.09 18.91
C PRO A 142 29.77 -12.92 19.12
N ASP A 143 30.56 -14.00 19.10
CA ASP A 143 31.95 -14.02 19.57
C ASP A 143 33.02 -13.62 18.54
N LYS A 144 32.66 -13.12 17.35
CA LYS A 144 33.64 -12.80 16.27
C LYS A 144 34.06 -11.31 16.23
N PRO A 145 35.34 -11.01 15.90
CA PRO A 145 35.92 -9.66 15.96
C PRO A 145 35.33 -8.67 14.94
N GLU A 146 35.42 -7.37 15.24
CA GLU A 146 34.81 -6.29 14.43
C GLU A 146 35.29 -6.21 12.97
N LEU A 147 36.53 -6.65 12.68
CA LEU A 147 37.08 -6.66 11.33
C LEU A 147 36.35 -7.67 10.43
N PHE A 148 36.05 -8.85 10.99
CA PHE A 148 35.25 -9.89 10.34
C PHE A 148 33.85 -9.38 9.97
N ARG A 149 33.28 -8.50 10.81
CA ARG A 149 31.98 -7.87 10.57
C ARG A 149 31.96 -6.96 9.35
N LYS A 150 33.07 -6.27 9.04
CA LYS A 150 33.15 -5.38 7.87
C LYS A 150 33.24 -6.14 6.55
N GLU A 151 34.06 -7.19 6.49
CA GLU A 151 34.20 -7.99 5.26
C GLU A 151 32.92 -8.76 4.96
N LYS A 152 32.30 -9.32 6.00
CA LYS A 152 30.98 -9.95 5.90
C LYS A 152 29.89 -9.00 5.41
N ARG A 153 29.92 -7.71 5.79
CA ARG A 153 28.97 -6.71 5.27
C ARG A 153 29.11 -6.50 3.76
N LYS A 154 30.33 -6.51 3.22
CA LYS A 154 30.54 -6.43 1.77
C LYS A 154 30.02 -7.68 1.06
N GLN A 155 30.25 -8.87 1.63
CA GLN A 155 29.72 -10.12 1.09
C GLN A 155 28.17 -10.13 1.11
N VAL A 156 27.55 -9.66 2.19
CA VAL A 156 26.08 -9.49 2.27
C VAL A 156 25.58 -8.49 1.23
N GLU A 157 26.31 -7.39 0.99
CA GLU A 157 25.95 -6.44 -0.06
C GLU A 157 26.05 -7.08 -1.45
N HIS A 158 27.08 -7.91 -1.69
CA HIS A 158 27.24 -8.63 -2.95
C HIS A 158 26.14 -9.69 -3.15
N PHE A 159 25.81 -10.46 -2.12
CA PHE A 159 24.66 -11.37 -2.10
C PHE A 159 23.34 -10.65 -2.44
N LEU A 160 23.10 -9.49 -1.82
CA LEU A 160 21.92 -8.68 -2.08
C LEU A 160 21.84 -8.18 -3.52
N ARG A 161 22.95 -7.67 -4.07
CA ARG A 161 22.96 -7.10 -5.44
C ARG A 161 22.95 -8.18 -6.53
N THR A 162 23.62 -9.29 -6.31
CA THR A 162 23.88 -10.30 -7.35
C THR A 162 22.89 -11.46 -7.30
N TYR A 163 22.60 -11.98 -6.10
CA TYR A 163 21.80 -13.18 -5.91
C TYR A 163 20.32 -12.87 -5.61
N LEU A 164 20.06 -12.12 -4.52
CA LEU A 164 18.70 -11.89 -4.03
C LEU A 164 17.94 -10.80 -4.81
N LYS A 165 18.65 -9.76 -5.24
CA LYS A 165 18.13 -8.61 -6.00
C LYS A 165 16.95 -7.91 -5.30
N VAL A 166 16.32 -6.95 -5.98
CA VAL A 166 15.22 -6.15 -5.41
C VAL A 166 13.98 -7.02 -5.16
N ASP A 167 13.63 -7.85 -6.14
CA ASP A 167 12.45 -8.71 -6.10
C ASP A 167 12.53 -9.75 -4.97
N GLY A 168 13.68 -10.38 -4.75
CA GLY A 168 13.85 -11.36 -3.67
C GLY A 168 13.73 -10.73 -2.28
N VAL A 169 14.24 -9.51 -2.10
CA VAL A 169 14.07 -8.78 -0.83
C VAL A 169 12.59 -8.42 -0.60
N LEU A 170 11.86 -8.02 -1.64
CA LEU A 170 10.42 -7.75 -1.53
C LEU A 170 9.67 -9.00 -1.11
N VAL A 171 9.90 -10.13 -1.77
CA VAL A 171 9.25 -11.41 -1.45
C VAL A 171 9.56 -11.85 -0.02
N LEU A 172 10.83 -11.75 0.43
CA LEU A 172 11.20 -12.07 1.81
C LEU A 172 10.47 -11.17 2.83
N ARG A 173 10.29 -9.88 2.53
CA ARG A 173 9.52 -8.98 3.39
C ARG A 173 8.04 -9.38 3.46
N MET A 174 7.44 -9.77 2.34
CA MET A 174 6.06 -10.27 2.32
C MET A 174 5.92 -11.55 3.14
N ILE A 175 6.88 -12.47 3.02
CA ILE A 175 6.92 -13.68 3.85
C ILE A 175 7.06 -13.31 5.33
N ALA A 176 7.94 -12.37 5.69
CA ALA A 176 8.09 -11.93 7.07
C ALA A 176 6.80 -11.32 7.65
N LEU A 177 6.04 -10.57 6.84
CA LEU A 177 4.77 -9.97 7.27
C LEU A 177 3.64 -10.99 7.45
N HIS A 178 3.59 -12.03 6.62
CA HIS A 178 2.48 -12.99 6.62
C HIS A 178 2.76 -14.29 7.38
N ALA A 179 3.98 -14.83 7.28
CA ALA A 179 4.40 -16.08 7.91
C ALA A 179 5.24 -15.86 9.18
N GLY A 180 5.63 -14.61 9.47
CA GLY A 180 6.39 -14.23 10.65
C GLY A 180 7.91 -14.17 10.43
N VAL A 181 8.59 -13.50 11.36
CA VAL A 181 10.02 -13.19 11.26
C VAL A 181 10.90 -14.45 11.34
N MET A 182 10.53 -15.42 12.19
CA MET A 182 11.31 -16.66 12.39
C MET A 182 11.39 -17.51 11.12
N PHE A 183 10.26 -17.66 10.42
CA PHE A 183 10.23 -18.38 9.16
C PHE A 183 11.06 -17.66 8.07
N CYS A 184 11.00 -16.32 8.04
CA CYS A 184 11.83 -15.53 7.14
C CYS A 184 13.34 -15.66 7.44
N THR A 185 13.74 -15.74 8.72
CA THR A 185 15.15 -15.92 9.10
C THR A 185 15.69 -17.26 8.62
N GLU A 186 14.93 -18.35 8.77
CA GLU A 186 15.34 -19.68 8.31
C GLU A 186 15.51 -19.74 6.78
N ILE A 187 14.58 -19.14 6.04
CA ILE A 187 14.69 -19.05 4.57
C ILE A 187 15.90 -18.22 4.19
N THR A 188 16.12 -17.08 4.86
CA THR A 188 17.25 -16.18 4.56
C THR A 188 18.59 -16.88 4.81
N ASP A 189 18.70 -17.65 5.90
CA ASP A 189 19.88 -18.46 6.21
C ASP A 189 20.11 -19.58 5.17
N ALA A 190 19.06 -20.31 4.79
CA ALA A 190 19.15 -21.34 3.75
C ALA A 190 19.60 -20.75 2.40
N LEU A 191 19.08 -19.58 2.02
CA LEU A 191 19.49 -18.85 0.81
C LEU A 191 20.95 -18.38 0.89
N TRP A 192 21.39 -17.90 2.05
CA TRP A 192 22.77 -17.49 2.30
C TRP A 192 23.76 -18.67 2.17
N LYS A 193 23.47 -19.81 2.81
CA LYS A 193 24.26 -21.04 2.70
C LYS A 193 24.36 -21.52 1.25
N ARG A 194 23.26 -21.44 0.49
CA ARG A 194 23.26 -21.81 -0.93
C ARG A 194 24.10 -20.84 -1.77
N TYR A 195 24.05 -19.55 -1.49
CA TYR A 195 24.87 -18.56 -2.18
C TYR A 195 26.37 -18.82 -1.97
N LEU A 196 26.77 -19.09 -0.73
CA LEU A 196 28.14 -19.46 -0.38
C LEU A 196 28.58 -20.73 -1.13
N SER A 197 27.74 -21.77 -1.19
CA SER A 197 28.07 -22.99 -1.93
C SER A 197 28.32 -22.79 -3.43
N GLN A 198 27.77 -21.72 -4.02
CA GLN A 198 27.95 -21.38 -5.43
C GLN A 198 29.16 -20.48 -5.70
N HIS A 199 29.71 -19.82 -4.66
CA HIS A 199 30.86 -18.92 -4.74
C HIS A 199 31.92 -19.34 -3.70
N PRO A 200 32.61 -20.47 -3.92
CA PRO A 200 33.56 -21.04 -2.97
C PRO A 200 34.77 -20.13 -2.69
N GLU A 201 35.06 -19.15 -3.54
CA GLU A 201 36.04 -18.09 -3.28
C GLU A 201 35.70 -17.24 -2.05
N ASN A 202 34.43 -17.17 -1.65
CA ASN A 202 33.97 -16.47 -0.45
C ASN A 202 33.87 -17.40 0.78
N LEU A 203 34.03 -18.73 0.59
CA LEU A 203 34.02 -19.73 1.68
C LEU A 203 35.28 -19.68 2.55
N ILE A 204 36.35 -19.06 2.05
CA ILE A 204 37.70 -19.06 2.66
C ILE A 204 37.71 -18.33 4.02
N ASP A 205 36.64 -17.63 4.39
CA ASP A 205 36.50 -16.91 5.67
C ASP A 205 35.56 -17.62 6.69
N GLU A 206 34.98 -18.78 6.35
CA GLU A 206 33.92 -19.46 7.14
C GLU A 206 34.30 -20.86 7.68
N ASP A 207 35.58 -21.09 7.97
CA ASP A 207 36.07 -22.38 8.48
C ASP A 207 35.49 -22.76 9.87
N SER A 208 34.47 -23.63 9.87
CA SER A 208 34.41 -24.91 10.61
C SER A 208 33.01 -25.55 10.61
N SER A 209 31.94 -24.76 10.44
CA SER A 209 30.55 -25.25 10.57
C SER A 209 29.98 -25.84 9.27
N LEU A 210 30.32 -25.27 8.10
CA LEU A 210 29.89 -25.79 6.80
C LEU A 210 30.60 -27.10 6.42
N LEU A 211 31.87 -27.26 6.79
CA LEU A 211 32.61 -28.52 6.65
C LEU A 211 31.97 -29.65 7.46
N ASN A 212 31.46 -29.35 8.66
CA ASN A 212 30.76 -30.33 9.49
C ASN A 212 29.38 -30.68 8.93
N PHE A 213 28.62 -29.73 8.38
CA PHE A 213 27.32 -30.00 7.76
C PHE A 213 27.45 -30.76 6.42
N ALA A 214 28.42 -30.41 5.58
CA ALA A 214 28.72 -31.14 4.34
C ALA A 214 29.19 -32.57 4.64
N ARG A 215 30.01 -32.76 5.68
CA ARG A 215 30.44 -34.09 6.16
C ARG A 215 29.28 -34.91 6.74
N TYR A 216 28.33 -34.28 7.45
CA TYR A 216 27.15 -34.97 7.99
C TYR A 216 26.18 -35.41 6.88
N ARG A 217 25.98 -34.59 5.84
CA ARG A 217 25.10 -34.91 4.71
C ARG A 217 25.73 -35.93 3.74
N ALA A 218 27.06 -35.93 3.60
CA ALA A 218 27.77 -36.95 2.82
C ALA A 218 27.75 -38.33 3.48
N ASN A 219 27.86 -38.40 4.82
CA ASN A 219 27.79 -39.68 5.54
C ASN A 219 26.38 -40.30 5.58
N PHE A 220 25.32 -39.51 5.38
CA PHE A 220 23.94 -40.03 5.36
C PHE A 220 23.51 -40.58 3.98
N LEU A 221 24.32 -40.38 2.94
CA LEU A 221 24.07 -40.90 1.58
C LEU A 221 24.98 -42.08 1.20
N CYS A 222 25.87 -42.52 2.11
CA CYS A 222 26.79 -43.65 1.92
C CYS A 222 26.56 -44.82 2.91
N VAL A 223 25.37 -44.91 3.52
CA VAL A 223 24.88 -46.10 4.24
C VAL A 223 23.54 -46.49 3.62
#